data_AF-A0A3P9HHU2-F1
#
_entry.id   AF-A0A3P9HHU2-F1
#
_cell.length_a   1.000
_cell.length_b   1.000
_cell.length_c   1.000
_cell.angle_alpha   90.00
_cell.angle_beta   90.00
_cell.angle_gamma   90.00
#
_symmetry.space_group_name_H-M   'P 1'
#
loop_
_entity.id
_entity.type
_entity.pdbx_description
1 polymer ?
#
loop_
_entity_poly.entity_id
_entity_poly.type
_entity_poly.pdbx_seq_one_letter_code
_entity_poly.pdbx_strand_id
1 'polypeptide(L)'
;MKCLSCSCAEEILKADPSQLQARDAVYGGTPLHWTKTAELGRMLLECGCDVNYLSGTGESALHILTKKGRFEAAMVLLTHGANANLKGQDGNTALHLAMKMDHMDLIKALIVFGADVEIYNDLGETPGLIAARTSKGPNRKILLDLLCSVGVQRCHPPSPSSPPITNRNKPKGIGNDSSPQLFLTSLTTHLHFLPFTFLSIIFPPSFRMDRLLCLDGGGIKGLVLIQMLIALEKEAGRPTRELFDWVAGTSTGGILALAIVHGKSMEYLRCLYFRMKERVFKGSRPYESAPLEDFLKTEFGENIKMTDVRFPRVMVTSVLADRHPGELHIFRNYDPPSIQKEPSYATTANFKPLTIPQEQLVWRAARSSGAAPTYFRPMGRFLDGGLLANNPTLDAMTEIHQYNKALKGHEGDVKKLGIVVSLGTGKPPQVVVNSVDVFRPSNPLELAKSFVGAKELGKMLVDCCTDSDGCAVDRASAWCEMIDTLYHRLSPQLSQEVMLDEVSDAVLVDMLWETQMYLVTEVEFRENLSLLY
;
A
#
# COMPACT_ATOMS: atom_id res chain seq x y z
N MET A 1 -36.39 -1.73 11.68
CA MET A 1 -35.48 -2.76 11.12
C MET A 1 -34.66 -3.47 12.21
N LYS A 2 -35.22 -4.39 13.03
CA LYS A 2 -34.45 -5.06 14.12
C LYS A 2 -33.99 -6.51 13.82
N CYS A 3 -34.55 -7.14 12.79
CA CYS A 3 -34.02 -8.32 12.10
C CYS A 3 -34.50 -8.29 10.64
N LEU A 4 -33.60 -8.07 9.69
CA LEU A 4 -33.86 -8.20 8.25
C LEU A 4 -32.63 -8.88 7.62
N SER A 5 -32.86 -9.80 6.69
CA SER A 5 -31.85 -10.23 5.73
C SER A 5 -31.63 -9.12 4.68
N CYS A 6 -30.51 -9.17 3.93
CA CYS A 6 -30.23 -8.19 2.89
C CYS A 6 -31.39 -8.06 1.90
N SER A 7 -31.93 -9.18 1.40
CA SER A 7 -33.07 -9.19 0.47
C SER A 7 -34.31 -8.48 1.03
N CYS A 8 -34.66 -8.68 2.31
CA CYS A 8 -35.80 -7.98 2.89
C CYS A 8 -35.53 -6.48 3.10
N ALA A 9 -34.28 -6.09 3.37
CA ALA A 9 -33.91 -4.67 3.46
C ALA A 9 -33.89 -3.99 2.09
N GLU A 10 -33.40 -4.67 1.05
CA GLU A 10 -33.45 -4.21 -0.35
C GLU A 10 -34.89 -3.99 -0.83
N GLU A 11 -35.80 -4.95 -0.62
CA GLU A 11 -37.21 -4.79 -1.01
C GLU A 11 -37.91 -3.64 -0.26
N ILE A 12 -37.58 -3.44 1.02
CA ILE A 12 -38.08 -2.27 1.79
C ILE A 12 -37.56 -0.96 1.19
N LEU A 13 -36.27 -0.88 0.80
CA LEU A 13 -35.69 0.32 0.22
C LEU A 13 -36.16 0.59 -1.21
N LYS A 14 -36.50 -0.45 -1.99
CA LYS A 14 -37.18 -0.33 -3.29
C LYS A 14 -38.60 0.23 -3.14
N ALA A 15 -39.32 -0.21 -2.11
CA ALA A 15 -40.69 0.24 -1.84
C ALA A 15 -40.75 1.65 -1.24
N ASP A 16 -39.83 1.98 -0.33
CA ASP A 16 -39.71 3.29 0.32
C ASP A 16 -38.24 3.65 0.60
N PRO A 17 -37.59 4.42 -0.30
CA PRO A 17 -36.22 4.89 -0.10
C PRO A 17 -36.02 5.75 1.15
N SER A 18 -37.07 6.37 1.71
CA SER A 18 -36.95 7.19 2.92
C SER A 18 -36.56 6.36 4.16
N GLN A 19 -36.82 5.04 4.12
CA GLN A 19 -36.43 4.10 5.18
C GLN A 19 -34.91 4.03 5.40
N LEU A 20 -34.10 4.42 4.42
CA LEU A 20 -32.65 4.48 4.53
C LEU A 20 -32.17 5.43 5.65
N GLN A 21 -32.93 6.49 5.88
CA GLN A 21 -32.68 7.53 6.89
C GLN A 21 -33.65 7.44 8.09
N ALA A 22 -34.48 6.39 8.14
CA ALA A 22 -35.42 6.18 9.23
C ALA A 22 -34.70 5.96 10.56
N ARG A 23 -35.10 6.73 11.57
CA ARG A 23 -34.46 6.74 12.90
C ARG A 23 -35.21 5.77 13.83
N ASP A 24 -34.47 4.91 14.52
CA ASP A 24 -35.03 4.11 15.62
C ASP A 24 -35.62 5.03 16.70
N ALA A 25 -36.84 4.71 17.17
CA ALA A 25 -37.60 5.56 18.08
C ALA A 25 -37.04 5.66 19.51
N VAL A 26 -36.06 4.81 19.88
CA VAL A 26 -35.51 4.76 21.24
C VAL A 26 -34.19 5.53 21.32
N TYR A 27 -33.33 5.38 20.31
CA TYR A 27 -31.96 5.93 20.30
C TYR A 27 -31.69 6.89 19.13
N GLY A 28 -32.63 7.09 18.20
CA GLY A 28 -32.48 8.01 17.07
C GLY A 28 -31.48 7.59 15.99
N GLY A 29 -30.96 6.35 16.02
CA GLY A 29 -29.97 5.83 15.07
C GLY A 29 -30.58 5.30 13.77
N THR A 30 -29.89 5.50 12.64
CA THR A 30 -30.23 4.99 11.30
C THR A 30 -30.13 3.46 11.21
N PRO A 31 -30.60 2.80 10.13
CA PRO A 31 -30.44 1.35 9.95
C PRO A 31 -28.99 0.87 10.10
N LEU A 32 -28.03 1.68 9.65
CA LEU A 32 -26.59 1.40 9.69
C LEU A 32 -26.08 1.13 11.12
N HIS A 33 -26.62 1.83 12.13
CA HIS A 33 -26.26 1.66 13.54
C HIS A 33 -26.56 0.27 14.09
N TRP A 34 -27.53 -0.42 13.48
CA TRP A 34 -28.06 -1.70 13.98
C TRP A 34 -27.63 -2.90 13.13
N THR A 35 -26.81 -2.66 12.10
CA THR A 35 -26.30 -3.68 11.17
C THR A 35 -25.57 -4.81 11.90
N LYS A 36 -25.94 -6.06 11.57
CA LYS A 36 -25.39 -7.25 12.21
C LYS A 36 -24.26 -7.90 11.40
N THR A 37 -24.25 -7.71 10.10
CA THR A 37 -23.33 -8.36 9.16
C THR A 37 -22.74 -7.34 8.19
N ALA A 38 -21.61 -7.67 7.59
CA ALA A 38 -20.87 -6.81 6.67
C ALA A 38 -21.66 -6.54 5.37
N GLU A 39 -22.39 -7.54 4.86
CA GLU A 39 -23.17 -7.44 3.62
C GLU A 39 -24.32 -6.45 3.76
N LEU A 40 -25.04 -6.49 4.90
CA LEU A 40 -26.13 -5.56 5.17
C LEU A 40 -25.61 -4.13 5.35
N GLY A 41 -24.47 -3.97 6.03
CA GLY A 41 -23.81 -2.66 6.15
C GLY A 41 -23.41 -2.08 4.79
N ARG A 42 -22.84 -2.93 3.92
CA ARG A 42 -22.39 -2.54 2.58
C ARG A 42 -23.55 -2.14 1.68
N MET A 43 -24.60 -2.94 1.61
CA MET A 43 -25.81 -2.63 0.83
C MET A 43 -26.41 -1.29 1.25
N LEU A 44 -26.52 -1.01 2.56
CA LEU A 44 -27.01 0.28 3.06
C LEU A 44 -26.12 1.47 2.65
N LEU A 45 -24.80 1.30 2.63
CA LEU A 45 -23.85 2.32 2.20
C LEU A 45 -23.87 2.54 0.68
N GLU A 46 -23.99 1.45 -0.10
CA GLU A 46 -24.17 1.50 -1.56
C GLU A 46 -25.51 2.17 -1.95
N CYS A 47 -26.55 2.06 -1.11
CA CYS A 47 -27.78 2.84 -1.25
C CYS A 47 -27.66 4.33 -0.82
N GLY A 48 -26.52 4.76 -0.27
CA GLY A 48 -26.28 6.15 0.13
C GLY A 48 -26.63 6.49 1.60
N CYS A 49 -26.59 5.52 2.51
CA CYS A 49 -26.72 5.82 3.95
C CYS A 49 -25.51 6.65 4.43
N ASP A 50 -25.74 7.64 5.29
CA ASP A 50 -24.65 8.44 5.87
C ASP A 50 -23.88 7.60 6.91
N VAL A 51 -22.61 7.35 6.61
CA VAL A 51 -21.69 6.55 7.44
C VAL A 51 -21.32 7.24 8.75
N ASN A 52 -21.38 8.58 8.79
CA ASN A 52 -20.91 9.42 9.89
C ASN A 52 -22.05 10.02 10.72
N TYR A 53 -23.32 9.71 10.38
CA TYR A 53 -24.50 10.14 11.13
C TYR A 53 -24.40 9.76 12.62
N LEU A 54 -24.74 10.70 13.51
CA LEU A 54 -24.80 10.49 14.96
C LEU A 54 -26.22 10.22 15.43
N SER A 55 -26.41 9.16 16.21
CA SER A 55 -27.65 8.83 16.91
C SER A 55 -28.11 9.94 17.86
N GLY A 56 -29.33 9.83 18.39
CA GLY A 56 -29.82 10.67 19.49
C GLY A 56 -29.06 10.49 20.80
N THR A 57 -28.20 9.47 20.92
CA THR A 57 -27.24 9.30 22.03
C THR A 57 -25.85 9.87 21.70
N GLY A 58 -25.70 10.55 20.57
CA GLY A 58 -24.44 11.13 20.10
C GLY A 58 -23.46 10.11 19.51
N GLU A 59 -23.86 8.86 19.28
CA GLU A 59 -22.97 7.80 18.79
C GLU A 59 -23.10 7.59 17.29
N SER A 60 -21.98 7.45 16.56
CA SER A 60 -22.04 6.98 15.17
C SER A 60 -22.19 5.46 15.08
N ALA A 61 -22.55 4.96 13.90
CA ALA A 61 -22.64 3.52 13.65
C ALA A 61 -21.34 2.78 14.01
N LEU A 62 -20.17 3.38 13.75
CA LEU A 62 -18.86 2.81 14.12
C LEU A 62 -18.72 2.61 15.63
N HIS A 63 -19.14 3.57 16.46
CA HIS A 63 -19.12 3.44 17.92
C HIS A 63 -19.96 2.24 18.38
N ILE A 64 -21.16 2.07 17.81
CA ILE A 64 -22.06 0.95 18.15
C ILE A 64 -21.46 -0.39 17.72
N LEU A 65 -20.92 -0.50 16.50
CA LEU A 65 -20.32 -1.75 16.01
C LEU A 65 -19.06 -2.12 16.82
N THR A 66 -18.23 -1.15 17.19
CA THR A 66 -17.07 -1.35 18.07
C THR A 66 -17.48 -1.81 19.47
N LYS A 67 -18.49 -1.18 20.09
CA LYS A 67 -19.09 -1.63 21.38
C LYS A 67 -19.67 -3.05 21.31
N LYS A 68 -20.03 -3.54 20.11
CA LYS A 68 -20.57 -4.89 19.88
C LYS A 68 -19.54 -5.89 19.35
N GLY A 69 -18.27 -5.50 19.19
CA GLY A 69 -17.22 -6.39 18.67
C GLY A 69 -17.43 -6.85 17.22
N ARG A 70 -18.20 -6.11 16.42
CA ARG A 70 -18.54 -6.50 15.04
C ARG A 70 -17.46 -6.06 14.06
N PHE A 71 -16.30 -6.71 14.10
CA PHE A 71 -15.11 -6.37 13.30
C PHE A 71 -15.43 -6.19 11.80
N GLU A 72 -15.94 -7.23 11.13
CA GLU A 72 -16.25 -7.19 9.69
C GLU A 72 -17.22 -6.05 9.30
N ALA A 73 -18.24 -5.81 10.12
CA ALA A 73 -19.19 -4.73 9.86
C ALA A 73 -18.58 -3.34 10.11
N ALA A 74 -17.68 -3.21 11.10
CA ALA A 74 -16.93 -1.98 11.35
C ALA A 74 -15.90 -1.71 10.23
N MET A 75 -15.25 -2.74 9.70
CA MET A 75 -14.36 -2.65 8.54
C MET A 75 -15.12 -2.15 7.30
N VAL A 76 -16.34 -2.62 7.07
CA VAL A 76 -17.21 -2.06 6.03
C VAL A 76 -17.46 -0.56 6.24
N LEU A 77 -17.67 -0.08 7.48
CA LEU A 77 -17.81 1.36 7.71
C LEU A 77 -16.51 2.13 7.44
N LEU A 78 -15.37 1.67 7.98
CA LEU A 78 -14.05 2.31 7.80
C LEU A 78 -13.67 2.40 6.32
N THR A 79 -13.88 1.33 5.57
CA THR A 79 -13.62 1.26 4.12
C THR A 79 -14.61 2.07 3.28
N HIS A 80 -15.68 2.62 3.86
CA HIS A 80 -16.60 3.58 3.23
C HIS A 80 -16.49 5.00 3.82
N GLY A 81 -15.40 5.31 4.52
CA GLY A 81 -15.10 6.67 4.99
C GLY A 81 -15.72 7.03 6.36
N ALA A 82 -15.98 6.03 7.20
CA ALA A 82 -16.27 6.30 8.62
C ALA A 82 -15.08 6.99 9.28
N ASN A 83 -15.32 8.17 9.85
CA ASN A 83 -14.31 8.91 10.58
C ASN A 83 -14.09 8.30 11.97
N ALA A 84 -12.97 7.59 12.13
CA ALA A 84 -12.57 6.93 13.38
C ALA A 84 -12.38 7.90 14.57
N ASN A 85 -12.18 9.20 14.28
CA ASN A 85 -11.96 10.28 15.25
C ASN A 85 -13.22 11.07 15.60
N LEU A 86 -14.39 10.68 15.09
CA LEU A 86 -15.66 11.21 15.60
C LEU A 86 -15.75 10.96 17.10
N LYS A 87 -16.09 12.00 17.87
CA LYS A 87 -16.37 11.89 19.29
C LYS A 87 -17.83 11.49 19.49
N GLY A 88 -18.03 10.34 20.11
CA GLY A 88 -19.33 9.86 20.54
C GLY A 88 -19.69 10.32 21.95
N GLN A 89 -20.47 9.48 22.65
CA GLN A 89 -20.86 9.70 24.04
C GLN A 89 -19.62 9.85 24.98
N ASP A 90 -19.69 10.83 25.88
CA ASP A 90 -18.62 11.26 26.81
C ASP A 90 -17.28 11.58 26.09
N GLY A 91 -17.36 12.05 24.84
CA GLY A 91 -16.22 12.42 24.02
C GLY A 91 -15.38 11.23 23.52
N ASN A 92 -15.80 10.00 23.81
CA ASN A 92 -15.07 8.79 23.42
C ASN A 92 -15.16 8.57 21.92
N THR A 93 -14.02 8.39 21.27
CA THR A 93 -13.94 7.91 19.88
C THR A 93 -14.15 6.40 19.79
N ALA A 94 -14.27 5.87 18.57
CA ALA A 94 -14.27 4.43 18.32
C ALA A 94 -13.02 3.74 18.94
N LEU A 95 -11.84 4.37 18.89
CA LEU A 95 -10.62 3.79 19.47
C LEU A 95 -10.70 3.67 21.00
N HIS A 96 -11.22 4.69 21.70
CA HIS A 96 -11.47 4.61 23.15
C HIS A 96 -12.37 3.42 23.50
N LEU A 97 -13.40 3.16 22.69
CA LEU A 97 -14.33 2.05 22.89
C LEU A 97 -13.67 0.70 22.60
N ALA A 98 -12.83 0.60 21.57
CA ALA A 98 -12.10 -0.63 21.25
C ALA A 98 -11.11 -1.01 22.36
N MET A 99 -10.37 -0.02 22.90
CA MET A 99 -9.48 -0.17 24.06
C MET A 99 -10.22 -0.59 25.34
N LYS A 100 -11.40 -0.01 25.58
CA LYS A 100 -12.25 -0.36 26.74
C LYS A 100 -12.76 -1.80 26.70
N MET A 101 -12.94 -2.36 25.49
CA MET A 101 -13.46 -3.72 25.27
C MET A 101 -12.36 -4.75 24.96
N ASP A 102 -11.08 -4.35 24.91
CA ASP A 102 -9.93 -5.21 24.61
C ASP A 102 -10.01 -5.90 23.22
N HIS A 103 -10.69 -5.27 22.25
CA HIS A 103 -10.89 -5.82 20.90
C HIS A 103 -9.69 -5.53 19.99
N MET A 104 -8.68 -6.40 20.01
CA MET A 104 -7.38 -6.17 19.36
C MET A 104 -7.46 -5.88 17.85
N ASP A 105 -8.26 -6.64 17.10
CA ASP A 105 -8.34 -6.48 15.63
C ASP A 105 -9.00 -5.13 15.26
N LEU A 106 -10.00 -4.72 16.05
CA LEU A 106 -10.60 -3.38 15.95
C LEU A 106 -9.62 -2.27 16.34
N ILE A 107 -8.76 -2.49 17.35
CA ILE A 107 -7.71 -1.52 17.73
C ILE A 107 -6.75 -1.31 16.57
N LYS A 108 -6.19 -2.39 16.01
CA LYS A 108 -5.28 -2.34 14.85
C LYS A 108 -5.95 -1.67 13.66
N ALA A 109 -7.17 -2.10 13.30
CA ALA A 109 -7.92 -1.53 12.18
C ALA A 109 -8.16 -0.02 12.35
N LEU A 110 -8.61 0.42 13.53
CA LEU A 110 -8.86 1.84 13.78
C LEU A 110 -7.57 2.67 13.65
N ILE A 111 -6.45 2.20 14.20
CA ILE A 111 -5.16 2.91 14.09
C ILE A 111 -4.65 2.94 12.64
N VAL A 112 -4.70 1.81 11.93
CA VAL A 112 -4.36 1.74 10.50
C VAL A 112 -5.20 2.74 9.70
N PHE A 113 -6.51 2.81 9.95
CA PHE A 113 -7.44 3.74 9.30
C PHE A 113 -7.40 5.18 9.87
N GLY A 114 -6.34 5.56 10.60
CA GLY A 114 -6.06 6.95 10.98
C GLY A 114 -6.71 7.43 12.28
N ALA A 115 -7.10 6.52 13.18
CA ALA A 115 -7.50 6.90 14.52
C ALA A 115 -6.34 7.55 15.29
N ASP A 116 -6.62 8.72 15.87
CA ASP A 116 -5.70 9.45 16.73
C ASP A 116 -5.59 8.74 18.09
N VAL A 117 -4.36 8.44 18.49
CA VAL A 117 -4.01 7.72 19.71
C VAL A 117 -3.81 8.66 20.91
N GLU A 118 -3.72 9.98 20.67
CA GLU A 118 -3.55 11.04 21.68
C GLU A 118 -4.83 11.92 21.82
N ILE A 119 -5.92 11.62 21.11
CA ILE A 119 -7.17 12.37 21.21
C ILE A 119 -7.82 12.17 22.59
N TYR A 120 -8.13 13.27 23.28
CA TYR A 120 -8.72 13.23 24.63
C TYR A 120 -10.25 13.11 24.57
N ASN A 121 -10.85 12.23 25.39
CA ASN A 121 -12.29 12.23 25.67
C ASN A 121 -12.70 13.34 26.65
N ASP A 122 -13.98 13.42 27.02
CA ASP A 122 -14.49 14.51 27.88
C ASP A 122 -14.03 14.39 29.34
N LEU A 123 -13.47 13.24 29.72
CA LEU A 123 -12.84 13.00 31.03
C LEU A 123 -11.32 13.32 31.03
N GLY A 124 -10.76 13.74 29.89
CA GLY A 124 -9.32 13.96 29.73
C GLY A 124 -8.50 12.66 29.69
N GLU A 125 -9.12 11.52 29.39
CA GLU A 125 -8.42 10.27 29.09
C GLU A 125 -8.07 10.20 27.60
N THR A 126 -6.89 9.67 27.27
CA THR A 126 -6.56 9.20 25.91
C THR A 126 -6.97 7.72 25.75
N PRO A 127 -7.08 7.18 24.52
CA PRO A 127 -7.34 5.76 24.30
C PRO A 127 -6.34 4.87 25.04
N GLY A 128 -5.06 5.26 25.06
CA GLY A 128 -4.01 4.52 25.77
C GLY A 128 -4.16 4.53 27.29
N LEU A 129 -4.64 5.62 27.88
CA LEU A 129 -4.91 5.69 29.32
C LEU A 129 -6.10 4.79 29.72
N ILE A 130 -7.16 4.75 28.90
CA ILE A 130 -8.26 3.79 29.09
C ILE A 130 -7.71 2.37 29.08
N ALA A 131 -6.97 2.01 28.04
CA ALA A 131 -6.35 0.70 27.88
C ALA A 131 -5.51 0.27 29.09
N ALA A 132 -4.66 1.16 29.59
CA ALA A 132 -3.82 0.91 30.76
C ALA A 132 -4.61 0.61 32.04
N ARG A 133 -5.83 1.15 32.13
CA ARG A 133 -6.79 1.01 33.25
C ARG A 133 -7.76 -0.17 33.07
N THR A 134 -8.16 -0.51 31.85
CA THR A 134 -9.22 -1.50 31.57
C THR A 134 -8.72 -2.86 31.13
N SER A 135 -7.64 -2.93 30.33
CA SER A 135 -7.10 -4.19 29.83
C SER A 135 -6.46 -5.01 30.95
N LYS A 136 -6.60 -6.34 30.89
CA LYS A 136 -6.16 -7.29 31.93
C LYS A 136 -5.50 -8.50 31.28
N GLY A 137 -4.58 -9.15 32.00
CA GLY A 137 -3.90 -10.35 31.52
C GLY A 137 -2.87 -10.06 30.41
N PRO A 138 -2.56 -11.03 29.53
CA PRO A 138 -1.47 -10.92 28.55
C PRO A 138 -1.71 -9.83 27.50
N ASN A 139 -2.97 -9.64 27.08
CA ASN A 139 -3.37 -8.62 26.11
C ASN A 139 -2.93 -7.22 26.52
N ARG A 140 -2.99 -6.89 27.83
CA ARG A 140 -2.54 -5.60 28.36
C ARG A 140 -1.10 -5.28 27.98
N LYS A 141 -0.19 -6.25 28.04
CA LYS A 141 1.21 -6.00 27.67
C LYS A 141 1.32 -5.72 26.17
N ILE A 142 0.78 -6.61 25.34
CA ILE A 142 0.77 -6.48 23.88
C ILE A 142 0.20 -5.12 23.46
N LEU A 143 -0.92 -4.72 24.06
CA LEU A 143 -1.64 -3.49 23.76
C LEU A 143 -0.86 -2.23 24.19
N LEU A 144 -0.18 -2.26 25.34
CA LEU A 144 0.65 -1.12 25.77
C LEU A 144 1.93 -1.01 24.95
N ASP A 145 2.57 -2.14 24.63
CA ASP A 145 3.73 -2.19 23.72
C ASP A 145 3.35 -1.64 22.32
N LEU A 146 2.15 -2.01 21.83
CA LEU A 146 1.51 -1.53 20.60
C LEU A 146 1.20 -0.02 20.58
N LEU A 147 0.92 0.58 21.74
CA LEU A 147 0.69 2.03 21.85
C LEU A 147 2.01 2.81 21.94
N CYS A 148 2.99 2.26 22.65
CA CYS A 148 4.34 2.82 22.69
C CYS A 148 4.98 2.87 21.30
N SER A 149 4.79 1.85 20.46
CA SER A 149 5.34 1.83 19.10
C SER A 149 4.71 2.87 18.17
N VAL A 150 3.43 3.23 18.34
CA VAL A 150 2.80 4.33 17.57
C VAL A 150 3.06 5.72 18.17
N GLY A 151 3.99 5.84 19.12
CA GLY A 151 4.49 7.11 19.64
C GLY A 151 3.71 7.70 20.81
N VAL A 152 2.86 6.92 21.48
CA VAL A 152 2.08 7.41 22.64
C VAL A 152 3.00 7.76 23.80
N GLN A 153 2.97 9.01 24.25
CA GLN A 153 3.89 9.49 25.29
C GLN A 153 3.45 9.13 26.71
N ARG A 154 2.16 8.81 26.90
CA ARG A 154 1.55 8.55 28.22
C ARG A 154 0.62 7.34 28.22
N CYS A 155 1.21 6.16 28.13
CA CYS A 155 0.55 4.87 28.35
C CYS A 155 0.22 4.55 29.83
N HIS A 156 0.48 5.47 30.77
CA HIS A 156 0.28 5.26 32.21
C HIS A 156 -0.38 6.49 32.87
N PRO A 157 -1.21 6.29 33.91
CA PRO A 157 -1.73 7.40 34.70
C PRO A 157 -0.58 8.19 35.33
N PRO A 158 -0.69 9.53 35.46
CA PRO A 158 0.38 10.37 35.99
C PRO A 158 0.73 9.97 37.43
N SER A 159 1.98 9.58 37.66
CA SER A 159 2.51 9.42 39.01
C SER A 159 2.80 10.81 39.61
N PRO A 160 2.79 10.97 40.95
CA PRO A 160 3.26 12.19 41.60
C PRO A 160 4.76 12.50 41.39
N SER A 161 5.50 11.64 40.68
CA SER A 161 6.90 11.82 40.28
C SER A 161 7.09 12.13 38.78
N SER A 162 6.01 12.37 38.03
CA SER A 162 6.06 12.69 36.60
C SER A 162 6.53 14.14 36.38
N PRO A 163 7.55 14.42 35.54
CA PRO A 163 7.97 15.80 35.27
C PRO A 163 6.90 16.58 34.49
N PRO A 164 6.76 17.90 34.72
CA PRO A 164 5.78 18.73 34.04
C PRO A 164 6.13 18.95 32.56
N ILE A 165 5.09 19.19 31.75
CA ILE A 165 5.16 19.31 30.28
C ILE A 165 5.96 20.55 29.88
N THR A 166 6.97 20.39 29.01
CA THR A 166 7.52 21.51 28.24
C THR A 166 6.86 21.56 26.86
N ASN A 167 6.02 22.57 26.63
CA ASN A 167 5.45 22.84 25.31
C ASN A 167 6.57 23.25 24.33
N ARG A 168 7.02 22.35 23.47
CA ARG A 168 7.87 22.70 22.33
C ARG A 168 7.04 22.93 21.08
N ASN A 169 6.78 24.20 20.79
CA ASN A 169 6.33 24.64 19.47
C ASN A 169 6.89 26.04 19.13
N LYS A 170 8.15 26.09 18.71
CA LYS A 170 8.74 26.96 17.66
C LYS A 170 10.29 26.98 17.74
N PRO A 171 11.00 26.98 16.59
CA PRO A 171 12.46 27.08 16.57
C PRO A 171 12.94 28.55 16.61
N LYS A 172 13.88 28.87 17.49
CA LYS A 172 14.75 30.06 17.39
C LYS A 172 16.07 29.87 18.15
N GLY A 173 17.16 30.32 17.54
CA GLY A 173 18.27 30.94 18.28
C GLY A 173 19.49 30.05 18.57
N ILE A 174 20.55 30.31 17.80
CA ILE A 174 21.95 29.92 18.00
C ILE A 174 22.40 30.14 19.46
N GLY A 175 23.16 29.20 20.02
CA GLY A 175 23.93 29.37 21.25
C GLY A 175 24.70 28.09 21.63
N ASN A 176 26.03 28.16 21.67
CA ASN A 176 26.89 27.10 22.21
C ASN A 176 26.64 26.95 23.73
N ASP A 177 26.74 25.73 24.28
CA ASP A 177 27.89 25.39 25.11
C ASP A 177 27.99 23.89 25.48
N SER A 178 29.24 23.49 25.68
CA SER A 178 29.84 22.18 25.98
C SER A 178 29.10 21.15 26.87
N SER A 179 28.88 19.95 26.30
CA SER A 179 29.44 18.61 26.62
C SER A 179 30.05 18.27 28.01
N PRO A 180 30.33 16.98 28.36
CA PRO A 180 30.00 15.68 27.71
C PRO A 180 29.70 14.48 28.69
N GLN A 181 29.68 13.24 28.13
CA GLN A 181 29.95 11.92 28.78
C GLN A 181 28.82 11.31 29.67
N LEU A 182 28.54 9.99 29.70
CA LEU A 182 28.98 8.72 29.03
C LEU A 182 27.75 7.75 29.07
N PHE A 183 27.69 6.53 28.50
CA PHE A 183 28.63 5.57 27.88
C PHE A 183 27.86 4.74 26.82
N LEU A 184 28.48 4.35 25.70
CA LEU A 184 28.15 3.09 24.99
C LEU A 184 29.36 2.59 24.20
N THR A 185 29.85 1.40 24.55
CA THR A 185 30.82 0.59 23.78
C THR A 185 30.07 -0.65 23.27
N SER A 186 30.23 -1.13 22.04
CA SER A 186 31.46 -1.21 21.25
C SER A 186 31.21 -1.10 19.74
N LEU A 187 32.18 -0.53 19.00
CA LEU A 187 32.37 -0.74 17.55
C LEU A 187 32.90 -2.17 17.31
N THR A 188 33.08 -2.74 16.11
CA THR A 188 33.36 -2.23 14.73
C THR A 188 32.78 -3.22 13.71
N THR A 189 32.34 -2.80 12.52
CA THR A 189 33.22 -2.68 11.34
C THR A 189 32.90 -1.44 10.49
N HIS A 190 33.91 -0.59 10.26
CA HIS A 190 33.83 0.51 9.30
C HIS A 190 34.04 0.03 7.86
N LEU A 191 33.43 0.71 6.89
CA LEU A 191 34.16 1.49 5.87
C LEU A 191 33.21 2.47 5.13
N HIS A 192 33.66 3.72 5.00
CA HIS A 192 33.13 4.81 4.15
C HIS A 192 31.62 5.17 4.18
N PHE A 193 31.25 6.02 5.15
CA PHE A 193 30.22 7.04 4.94
C PHE A 193 30.83 8.43 5.18
N LEU A 194 30.69 9.34 4.22
CA LEU A 194 31.01 10.76 4.38
C LEU A 194 29.81 11.47 5.02
N PRO A 195 30.01 12.31 6.06
CA PRO A 195 28.93 13.14 6.58
C PRO A 195 28.41 14.11 5.52
N PHE A 196 27.09 14.36 5.52
CA PHE A 196 26.40 15.16 4.51
C PHE A 196 26.91 16.60 4.33
N THR A 197 27.69 17.12 5.29
CA THR A 197 28.40 18.40 5.20
C THR A 197 29.40 18.49 4.03
N PHE A 198 29.77 17.38 3.40
CA PHE A 198 30.58 17.36 2.18
C PHE A 198 29.75 17.35 0.87
N LEU A 199 28.52 16.82 0.85
CA LEU A 199 27.73 16.76 -0.39
C LEU A 199 27.27 18.14 -0.87
N SER A 200 26.99 19.05 0.07
CA SER A 200 26.66 20.45 -0.21
C SER A 200 27.83 21.26 -0.81
N ILE A 201 29.03 20.71 -0.87
CA ILE A 201 30.21 21.31 -1.51
C ILE A 201 30.40 20.80 -2.95
N ILE A 202 29.82 19.64 -3.30
CA ILE A 202 30.02 19.00 -4.62
C ILE A 202 29.02 19.53 -5.66
N PHE A 203 27.80 19.87 -5.27
CA PHE A 203 26.75 20.30 -6.21
C PHE A 203 26.34 21.77 -5.99
N PRO A 204 26.65 22.70 -6.92
CA PRO A 204 26.13 24.06 -6.87
C PRO A 204 24.60 24.06 -7.06
N PRO A 205 23.88 25.10 -6.58
CA PRO A 205 22.41 25.14 -6.51
C PRO A 205 21.67 25.24 -7.87
N SER A 206 22.33 24.93 -8.98
CA SER A 206 21.82 25.05 -10.36
C SER A 206 21.52 23.73 -11.06
N PHE A 207 21.77 22.56 -10.46
CA PHE A 207 21.44 21.25 -11.03
C PHE A 207 20.27 20.57 -10.32
N ARG A 208 19.09 20.60 -10.95
CA ARG A 208 17.91 19.86 -10.48
C ARG A 208 17.99 18.40 -10.91
N MET A 209 18.39 17.53 -9.99
CA MET A 209 18.30 16.07 -10.15
C MET A 209 16.84 15.62 -10.32
N ASP A 210 16.61 14.53 -11.05
CA ASP A 210 15.31 13.86 -11.10
C ASP A 210 15.21 12.81 -9.97
N ARG A 211 13.98 12.58 -9.48
CA ARG A 211 13.65 11.63 -8.40
C ARG A 211 12.73 10.53 -8.94
N LEU A 212 13.07 9.25 -8.71
CA LEU A 212 12.31 8.08 -9.18
C LEU A 212 11.65 7.33 -8.01
N LEU A 213 10.38 7.00 -8.17
CA LEU A 213 9.63 6.04 -7.36
C LEU A 213 9.38 4.76 -8.15
N CYS A 214 9.64 3.59 -7.58
CA CYS A 214 9.36 2.28 -8.16
C CYS A 214 8.42 1.50 -7.24
N LEU A 215 7.34 0.95 -7.82
CA LEU A 215 6.28 0.23 -7.11
C LEU A 215 6.16 -1.21 -7.64
N ASP A 216 6.44 -2.19 -6.78
CA ASP A 216 6.44 -3.59 -7.18
C ASP A 216 5.03 -4.16 -7.44
N GLY A 217 4.97 -5.29 -8.15
CA GLY A 217 3.76 -6.11 -8.21
C GLY A 217 3.51 -6.93 -6.93
N GLY A 218 2.30 -7.48 -6.80
CA GLY A 218 1.92 -8.26 -5.62
C GLY A 218 0.43 -8.40 -5.32
N GLY A 219 -0.47 -8.18 -6.29
CA GLY A 219 -1.92 -8.34 -6.07
C GLY A 219 -2.46 -7.43 -4.96
N ILE A 220 -3.35 -7.94 -4.10
CA ILE A 220 -3.94 -7.17 -3.00
C ILE A 220 -2.92 -6.60 -2.00
N LYS A 221 -1.72 -7.18 -1.92
CA LYS A 221 -0.62 -6.69 -1.09
C LYS A 221 -0.12 -5.29 -1.47
N GLY A 222 -0.59 -4.69 -2.57
CA GLY A 222 -0.41 -3.25 -2.82
C GLY A 222 -0.93 -2.34 -1.71
N LEU A 223 -1.79 -2.84 -0.82
CA LEU A 223 -2.10 -2.18 0.45
C LEU A 223 -0.84 -1.81 1.26
N VAL A 224 0.21 -2.64 1.24
CA VAL A 224 1.53 -2.34 1.84
C VAL A 224 2.16 -1.10 1.19
N LEU A 225 2.17 -1.03 -0.14
CA LEU A 225 2.68 0.13 -0.89
C LEU A 225 1.89 1.39 -0.53
N ILE A 226 0.56 1.31 -0.54
CA ILE A 226 -0.32 2.42 -0.17
C ILE A 226 -0.01 2.91 1.25
N GLN A 227 0.21 2.01 2.21
CA GLN A 227 0.51 2.39 3.60
C GLN A 227 1.87 3.07 3.74
N MET A 228 2.90 2.61 3.01
CA MET A 228 4.19 3.31 2.94
C MET A 228 4.07 4.68 2.27
N LEU A 229 3.24 4.81 1.23
CA LEU A 229 2.96 6.08 0.57
C LEU A 229 2.17 7.06 1.46
N ILE A 230 1.23 6.60 2.27
CA ILE A 230 0.53 7.43 3.28
C ILE A 230 1.55 7.99 4.30
N ALA A 231 2.47 7.15 4.79
CA ALA A 231 3.50 7.60 5.72
C ALA A 231 4.46 8.62 5.07
N LEU A 232 4.83 8.40 3.81
CA LEU A 232 5.63 9.32 3.01
C LEU A 232 4.96 10.68 2.81
N GLU A 233 3.68 10.70 2.39
CA GLU A 233 2.90 11.94 2.22
C GLU A 233 2.74 12.70 3.53
N LYS A 234 2.59 11.96 4.65
CA LYS A 234 2.48 12.54 6.00
C LYS A 234 3.78 13.20 6.47
N GLU A 235 4.94 12.55 6.28
CA GLU A 235 6.24 13.12 6.69
C GLU A 235 6.65 14.30 5.79
N ALA A 236 6.43 14.20 4.47
CA ALA A 236 6.80 15.26 3.53
C ALA A 236 5.78 16.42 3.44
N GLY A 237 4.57 16.25 4.01
CA GLY A 237 3.51 17.26 4.02
C GLY A 237 2.94 17.63 2.64
N ARG A 238 3.20 16.81 1.61
CA ARG A 238 2.77 17.04 0.22
C ARG A 238 2.51 15.69 -0.49
N PRO A 239 1.63 15.63 -1.51
CA PRO A 239 1.24 14.38 -2.15
C PRO A 239 2.37 13.75 -2.97
N THR A 240 2.34 12.42 -3.10
CA THR A 240 3.37 11.59 -3.75
C THR A 240 3.73 12.08 -5.14
N ARG A 241 2.72 12.53 -5.91
CA ARG A 241 2.86 13.05 -7.28
C ARG A 241 3.79 14.28 -7.41
N GLU A 242 4.06 14.97 -6.30
CA GLU A 242 4.91 16.18 -6.24
C GLU A 242 6.32 15.89 -5.70
N LEU A 243 6.51 14.71 -5.09
CA LEU A 243 7.79 14.22 -4.54
C LEU A 243 8.70 13.59 -5.61
N PHE A 244 8.13 13.07 -6.69
CA PHE A 244 8.87 12.34 -7.73
C PHE A 244 8.66 12.96 -9.11
N ASP A 245 9.69 12.92 -9.95
CA ASP A 245 9.63 13.35 -11.34
C ASP A 245 9.32 12.15 -12.27
N TRP A 246 9.62 10.93 -11.80
CA TRP A 246 9.34 9.65 -12.46
C TRP A 246 8.67 8.66 -11.51
N VAL A 247 7.70 7.89 -12.00
CA VAL A 247 7.04 6.80 -11.26
C VAL A 247 6.96 5.55 -12.13
N ALA A 248 7.52 4.44 -11.66
CA ALA A 248 7.45 3.12 -12.30
C ALA A 248 6.57 2.17 -11.48
N GLY A 249 5.82 1.30 -12.16
CA GLY A 249 4.97 0.32 -11.48
C GLY A 249 4.72 -0.96 -12.27
N THR A 250 4.65 -2.08 -11.55
CA THR A 250 4.30 -3.39 -12.10
C THR A 250 3.04 -3.94 -11.45
N SER A 251 2.15 -4.59 -12.21
CA SER A 251 0.92 -5.19 -11.69
C SER A 251 0.09 -4.17 -10.89
N THR A 252 -0.24 -4.48 -9.64
CA THR A 252 -0.83 -3.53 -8.69
C THR A 252 0.00 -2.26 -8.47
N GLY A 253 1.33 -2.34 -8.40
CA GLY A 253 2.20 -1.15 -8.39
C GLY A 253 2.02 -0.28 -9.64
N GLY A 254 1.70 -0.89 -10.79
CA GLY A 254 1.31 -0.19 -12.02
C GLY A 254 -0.03 0.53 -11.91
N ILE A 255 -1.03 -0.10 -11.28
CA ILE A 255 -2.33 0.54 -10.96
C ILE A 255 -2.10 1.76 -10.03
N LEU A 256 -1.25 1.61 -9.01
CA LEU A 256 -0.93 2.69 -8.06
C LEU A 256 -0.11 3.81 -8.71
N ALA A 257 0.85 3.49 -9.57
CA ALA A 257 1.61 4.48 -10.34
C ALA A 257 0.68 5.37 -11.18
N LEU A 258 -0.32 4.77 -11.83
CA LEU A 258 -1.35 5.50 -12.57
C LEU A 258 -2.24 6.33 -11.62
N ALA A 259 -2.61 5.79 -10.46
CA ALA A 259 -3.41 6.53 -9.47
C ALA A 259 -2.68 7.76 -8.90
N ILE A 260 -1.36 7.66 -8.67
CA ILE A 260 -0.49 8.78 -8.25
C ILE A 260 -0.51 9.88 -9.32
N VAL A 261 -0.29 9.56 -10.60
CA VAL A 261 -0.23 10.60 -11.64
C VAL A 261 -1.60 11.24 -11.90
N HIS A 262 -2.69 10.51 -11.67
CA HIS A 262 -4.05 11.05 -11.65
C HIS A 262 -4.42 11.79 -10.35
N GLY A 263 -3.50 11.95 -9.39
CA GLY A 263 -3.70 12.72 -8.17
C GLY A 263 -4.71 12.11 -7.18
N LYS A 264 -4.91 10.79 -7.21
CA LYS A 264 -5.77 10.08 -6.26
C LYS A 264 -5.11 10.05 -4.88
N SER A 265 -5.88 10.29 -3.82
CA SER A 265 -5.39 10.18 -2.42
C SER A 265 -5.03 8.74 -2.07
N MET A 266 -3.92 8.54 -1.36
CA MET A 266 -3.51 7.21 -0.89
C MET A 266 -4.50 6.63 0.13
N GLU A 267 -5.07 7.46 1.02
CA GLU A 267 -6.11 7.02 1.96
C GLU A 267 -7.37 6.53 1.24
N TYR A 268 -7.77 7.24 0.17
CA TYR A 268 -8.85 6.82 -0.70
C TYR A 268 -8.54 5.48 -1.38
N LEU A 269 -7.33 5.31 -1.92
CA LEU A 269 -6.89 4.07 -2.56
C LEU A 269 -6.86 2.89 -1.59
N ARG A 270 -6.45 3.08 -0.33
CA ARG A 270 -6.51 2.05 0.71
C ARG A 270 -7.93 1.53 0.88
N CYS A 271 -8.87 2.43 1.17
CA CYS A 271 -10.28 2.08 1.32
C CYS A 271 -10.86 1.45 0.04
N LEU A 272 -10.45 1.94 -1.12
CA LEU A 272 -10.87 1.43 -2.43
C LEU A 272 -10.39 -0.01 -2.68
N TYR A 273 -9.16 -0.36 -2.32
CA TYR A 273 -8.62 -1.73 -2.46
C TYR A 273 -9.39 -2.73 -1.59
N PHE A 274 -9.74 -2.35 -0.35
CA PHE A 274 -10.61 -3.16 0.51
C PHE A 274 -12.02 -3.33 -0.07
N ARG A 275 -12.59 -2.34 -0.78
CA ARG A 275 -13.88 -2.51 -1.49
C ARG A 275 -13.73 -3.32 -2.78
N MET A 276 -12.58 -3.23 -3.46
CA MET A 276 -12.31 -3.88 -4.75
C MET A 276 -12.11 -5.39 -4.60
N LYS A 277 -11.31 -5.86 -3.62
CA LYS A 277 -10.99 -7.30 -3.44
C LYS A 277 -12.23 -8.18 -3.42
N GLU A 278 -13.27 -7.68 -2.76
CA GLU A 278 -14.59 -8.31 -2.58
C GLU A 278 -15.39 -8.48 -3.89
N ARG A 279 -15.18 -7.57 -4.84
CA ARG A 279 -15.85 -7.55 -6.14
C ARG A 279 -15.05 -8.32 -7.19
N VAL A 280 -13.72 -8.31 -7.07
CA VAL A 280 -12.78 -8.83 -8.06
C VAL A 280 -12.42 -10.29 -7.81
N PHE A 281 -12.14 -10.69 -6.56
CA PHE A 281 -11.73 -12.06 -6.21
C PHE A 281 -12.92 -12.96 -5.84
N LYS A 282 -14.03 -12.84 -6.59
CA LYS A 282 -15.26 -13.58 -6.36
C LYS A 282 -15.34 -14.80 -7.28
N GLY A 283 -15.56 -15.98 -6.69
CA GLY A 283 -15.65 -17.26 -7.42
C GLY A 283 -14.32 -18.01 -7.49
N SER A 284 -14.14 -18.83 -8.52
CA SER A 284 -12.95 -19.67 -8.73
C SER A 284 -12.00 -19.08 -9.78
N ARG A 285 -10.69 -19.24 -9.58
CA ARG A 285 -9.68 -18.86 -10.57
C ARG A 285 -9.81 -19.64 -11.90
N PRO A 286 -9.52 -19.03 -13.06
CA PRO A 286 -9.23 -17.61 -13.25
C PRO A 286 -10.51 -16.77 -13.12
N TYR A 287 -10.42 -15.66 -12.41
CA TYR A 287 -11.52 -14.73 -12.15
C TYR A 287 -12.03 -14.07 -13.43
N GLU A 288 -13.31 -13.67 -13.40
CA GLU A 288 -13.90 -12.84 -14.45
C GLU A 288 -13.18 -11.50 -14.54
N SER A 289 -12.91 -11.03 -15.76
CA SER A 289 -12.18 -9.76 -15.95
C SER A 289 -13.07 -8.53 -15.78
N ALA A 290 -14.38 -8.66 -15.97
CA ALA A 290 -15.32 -7.52 -15.97
C ALA A 290 -15.31 -6.72 -14.65
N PRO A 291 -15.35 -7.31 -13.44
CA PRO A 291 -15.30 -6.52 -12.21
C PRO A 291 -14.03 -5.68 -12.05
N LEU A 292 -12.88 -6.18 -12.53
CA LEU A 292 -11.61 -5.44 -12.52
C LEU A 292 -11.56 -4.38 -13.64
N GLU A 293 -12.09 -4.67 -14.82
CA GLU A 293 -12.15 -3.70 -15.92
C GLU A 293 -13.10 -2.54 -15.62
N ASP A 294 -14.30 -2.82 -15.10
CA ASP A 294 -15.26 -1.80 -14.69
C ASP A 294 -14.69 -0.93 -13.56
N PHE A 295 -14.02 -1.54 -12.58
CA PHE A 295 -13.26 -0.83 -11.56
C PHE A 295 -12.24 0.15 -12.17
N LEU A 296 -11.36 -0.34 -13.06
CA LEU A 296 -10.32 0.49 -13.68
C LEU A 296 -10.92 1.60 -14.56
N LYS A 297 -12.03 1.33 -15.25
CA LYS A 297 -12.77 2.33 -16.04
C LYS A 297 -13.43 3.40 -15.15
N THR A 298 -14.02 3.01 -14.01
CA THR A 298 -14.60 3.96 -13.05
C THR A 298 -13.51 4.87 -12.46
N GLU A 299 -12.35 4.31 -12.13
CA GLU A 299 -11.30 5.07 -11.45
C GLU A 299 -10.47 5.96 -12.38
N PHE A 300 -10.13 5.48 -13.57
CA PHE A 300 -9.26 6.19 -14.52
C PHE A 300 -10.03 6.85 -15.67
N GLY A 301 -11.32 6.55 -15.84
CA GLY A 301 -12.12 6.97 -16.99
C GLY A 301 -11.93 6.05 -18.20
N GLU A 302 -13.02 5.71 -18.88
CA GLU A 302 -13.00 4.75 -20.00
C GLU A 302 -12.25 5.25 -21.23
N ASN A 303 -12.23 6.56 -21.47
CA ASN A 303 -11.66 7.18 -22.67
C ASN A 303 -10.34 7.95 -22.42
N ILE A 304 -9.84 7.95 -21.19
CA ILE A 304 -8.63 8.69 -20.82
C ILE A 304 -7.39 7.95 -21.33
N LYS A 305 -6.52 8.69 -22.01
CA LYS A 305 -5.28 8.20 -22.63
C LYS A 305 -4.09 8.43 -21.73
N MET A 306 -3.05 7.61 -21.89
CA MET A 306 -1.81 7.74 -21.13
C MET A 306 -1.21 9.16 -21.23
N THR A 307 -1.24 9.77 -22.42
CA THR A 307 -0.69 11.12 -22.68
C THR A 307 -1.55 12.28 -22.18
N ASP A 308 -2.75 12.04 -21.65
CA ASP A 308 -3.61 13.10 -21.10
C ASP A 308 -3.05 13.62 -19.76
N VAL A 309 -2.24 12.80 -19.06
CA VAL A 309 -1.46 13.19 -17.88
C VAL A 309 0.01 13.35 -18.26
N ARG A 310 0.59 14.53 -18.05
CA ARG A 310 1.98 14.84 -18.47
C ARG A 310 3.04 14.78 -17.38
N PHE A 311 2.63 14.84 -16.11
CA PHE A 311 3.56 14.85 -14.97
C PHE A 311 2.93 14.17 -13.73
N PRO A 312 3.70 13.37 -12.96
CA PRO A 312 5.06 12.92 -13.27
C PRO A 312 5.10 11.98 -14.48
N ARG A 313 6.30 11.66 -14.96
CA ARG A 313 6.46 10.67 -16.06
C ARG A 313 6.20 9.28 -15.49
N VAL A 314 5.30 8.52 -16.11
CA VAL A 314 4.87 7.20 -15.62
C VAL A 314 5.34 6.07 -16.54
N MET A 315 5.76 4.97 -15.94
CA MET A 315 6.13 3.71 -16.59
C MET A 315 5.33 2.57 -15.98
N VAL A 316 4.62 1.80 -16.80
CA VAL A 316 3.83 0.63 -16.35
C VAL A 316 4.23 -0.59 -17.16
N THR A 317 4.75 -1.61 -16.50
CA THR A 317 5.31 -2.82 -17.14
C THR A 317 4.21 -3.82 -17.51
N SER A 318 4.44 -4.61 -18.56
CA SER A 318 3.59 -5.74 -18.96
C SER A 318 4.39 -6.66 -19.87
N VAL A 319 4.06 -7.95 -19.92
CA VAL A 319 4.70 -8.89 -20.86
C VAL A 319 3.90 -9.02 -22.14
N LEU A 320 4.58 -8.81 -23.26
CA LEU A 320 4.05 -8.93 -24.61
C LEU A 320 4.14 -10.39 -25.06
N ALA A 321 2.98 -11.06 -25.04
CA ALA A 321 2.83 -12.50 -25.21
C ALA A 321 2.28 -12.93 -26.58
N ASP A 322 2.21 -12.01 -27.57
CA ASP A 322 1.91 -12.36 -28.97
C ASP A 322 3.11 -12.93 -29.74
N ARG A 323 4.21 -13.21 -29.04
CA ARG A 323 5.52 -13.62 -29.56
C ARG A 323 6.24 -14.57 -28.60
N HIS A 324 7.19 -15.33 -29.13
CA HIS A 324 8.09 -16.18 -28.36
C HIS A 324 9.53 -16.01 -28.86
N PRO A 325 10.52 -15.66 -28.00
CA PRO A 325 10.36 -15.37 -26.57
C PRO A 325 9.45 -14.15 -26.31
N GLY A 326 8.84 -14.09 -25.14
CA GLY A 326 8.02 -12.94 -24.73
C GLY A 326 8.89 -11.72 -24.42
N GLU A 327 8.38 -10.52 -24.70
CA GLU A 327 9.15 -9.27 -24.56
C GLU A 327 8.56 -8.37 -23.47
N LEU A 328 9.40 -7.57 -22.81
CA LEU A 328 8.91 -6.52 -21.90
C LEU A 328 8.30 -5.36 -22.70
N HIS A 329 7.08 -4.98 -22.35
CA HIS A 329 6.43 -3.76 -22.81
C HIS A 329 6.28 -2.76 -21.66
N ILE A 330 6.61 -1.50 -21.93
CA ILE A 330 6.41 -0.39 -21.00
C ILE A 330 5.34 0.53 -21.60
N PHE A 331 4.18 0.60 -20.96
CA PHE A 331 3.20 1.65 -21.19
C PHE A 331 3.70 2.93 -20.50
N ARG A 332 3.61 4.07 -21.19
CA ARG A 332 4.20 5.35 -20.75
C ARG A 332 3.33 6.53 -21.18
N ASN A 333 3.47 7.68 -20.49
CA ASN A 333 2.78 8.94 -20.84
C ASN A 333 3.65 9.95 -21.63
N TYR A 334 4.88 9.58 -21.95
CA TYR A 334 5.83 10.35 -22.76
C TYR A 334 6.25 9.53 -23.99
N ASP A 335 6.82 10.19 -25.01
CA ASP A 335 7.27 9.51 -26.22
C ASP A 335 8.42 8.52 -25.94
N PRO A 336 8.40 7.31 -26.53
CA PRO A 336 9.43 6.31 -26.29
C PRO A 336 10.81 6.80 -26.73
N PRO A 337 11.90 6.41 -26.05
CA PRO A 337 13.25 6.79 -26.45
C PRO A 337 13.53 6.39 -27.90
N SER A 338 13.84 7.36 -28.76
CA SER A 338 14.02 7.19 -30.23
C SER A 338 15.32 6.49 -30.64
N ILE A 339 15.97 5.78 -29.71
CA ILE A 339 17.23 5.08 -29.97
C ILE A 339 16.93 3.90 -30.90
N GLN A 340 17.53 3.92 -32.09
CA GLN A 340 17.61 2.76 -32.97
C GLN A 340 18.32 1.62 -32.22
N LYS A 341 17.53 0.67 -31.71
CA LYS A 341 18.01 -0.65 -31.33
C LYS A 341 17.93 -1.53 -32.57
N GLU A 342 19.00 -2.26 -32.86
CA GLU A 342 18.87 -3.43 -33.72
C GLU A 342 17.87 -4.40 -33.07
N PRO A 343 16.99 -5.05 -33.84
CA PRO A 343 16.02 -5.99 -33.27
C PRO A 343 16.76 -7.16 -32.62
N SER A 344 16.54 -7.37 -31.32
CA SER A 344 17.20 -8.41 -30.52
C SER A 344 17.01 -9.84 -31.06
N TYR A 345 15.98 -10.04 -31.88
CA TYR A 345 15.63 -11.31 -32.50
C TYR A 345 15.35 -11.11 -33.99
N ALA A 346 15.88 -12.00 -34.82
CA ALA A 346 15.46 -12.11 -36.22
C ALA A 346 14.03 -12.68 -36.25
N THR A 347 13.06 -11.90 -36.74
CA THR A 347 11.67 -12.36 -36.86
C THR A 347 11.37 -12.92 -38.24
N THR A 348 10.68 -14.07 -38.27
CA THR A 348 10.03 -14.63 -39.47
C THR A 348 8.53 -14.32 -39.51
N ALA A 349 7.99 -13.68 -38.47
CA ALA A 349 6.57 -13.40 -38.29
C ALA A 349 6.24 -11.90 -38.26
N ASN A 350 5.10 -11.53 -38.82
CA ASN A 350 4.57 -10.18 -38.80
C ASN A 350 3.76 -9.94 -37.52
N PHE A 351 4.40 -9.44 -36.47
CA PHE A 351 3.72 -9.05 -35.24
C PHE A 351 2.95 -7.73 -35.38
N LYS A 352 1.92 -7.53 -34.56
CA LYS A 352 1.26 -6.22 -34.44
C LYS A 352 2.26 -5.19 -33.89
N PRO A 353 2.27 -3.95 -34.43
CA PRO A 353 3.19 -2.90 -33.97
C PRO A 353 3.04 -2.63 -32.47
N LEU A 354 4.07 -2.05 -31.85
CA LEU A 354 3.99 -1.64 -30.45
C LEU A 354 2.93 -0.54 -30.27
N THR A 355 2.26 -0.56 -29.12
CA THR A 355 1.26 0.44 -28.72
C THR A 355 1.92 1.80 -28.52
N ILE A 356 1.36 2.84 -29.14
CA ILE A 356 1.84 4.23 -28.98
C ILE A 356 1.12 4.94 -27.82
N PRO A 357 1.79 5.79 -27.04
CA PRO A 357 1.22 6.49 -25.88
C PRO A 357 -0.09 7.25 -26.18
N GLN A 358 -0.19 7.84 -27.38
CA GLN A 358 -1.30 8.68 -27.84
C GLN A 358 -2.60 7.91 -28.15
N GLU A 359 -2.54 6.58 -28.23
CA GLU A 359 -3.69 5.69 -28.47
C GLU A 359 -4.00 4.78 -27.28
N GLN A 360 -3.07 4.65 -26.33
CA GLN A 360 -3.21 3.76 -25.19
C GLN A 360 -4.13 4.37 -24.12
N LEU A 361 -5.19 3.64 -23.76
CA LEU A 361 -6.08 3.98 -22.65
C LEU A 361 -5.46 3.58 -21.31
N VAL A 362 -5.61 4.43 -20.29
CA VAL A 362 -5.04 4.24 -18.94
C VAL A 362 -5.54 2.94 -18.30
N TRP A 363 -6.86 2.73 -18.27
CA TRP A 363 -7.45 1.52 -17.69
C TRP A 363 -6.99 0.24 -18.38
N ARG A 364 -6.70 0.29 -19.69
CA ARG A 364 -6.16 -0.86 -20.44
C ARG A 364 -4.70 -1.13 -20.11
N ALA A 365 -3.88 -0.10 -19.91
CA ALA A 365 -2.50 -0.26 -19.46
C ALA A 365 -2.46 -0.89 -18.06
N ALA A 366 -3.28 -0.37 -17.14
CA ALA A 366 -3.48 -0.94 -15.81
C ALA A 366 -3.92 -2.42 -15.85
N ARG A 367 -4.97 -2.74 -16.64
CA ARG A 367 -5.51 -4.11 -16.78
C ARG A 367 -4.50 -5.08 -17.38
N SER A 368 -3.68 -4.61 -18.33
CA SER A 368 -2.61 -5.38 -18.97
C SER A 368 -1.47 -5.66 -18.00
N SER A 369 -1.08 -4.66 -17.21
CA SER A 369 -0.02 -4.79 -16.19
C SER A 369 -0.41 -5.74 -15.07
N GLY A 370 -1.67 -5.72 -14.61
CA GLY A 370 -2.18 -6.60 -13.55
C GLY A 370 -2.77 -7.94 -14.02
N ALA A 371 -2.47 -8.39 -15.24
CA ALA A 371 -3.04 -9.61 -15.82
C ALA A 371 -2.36 -10.90 -15.31
N ALA A 372 -2.30 -11.08 -14.00
CA ALA A 372 -1.56 -12.17 -13.33
C ALA A 372 -1.97 -13.56 -13.87
N PRO A 373 -1.03 -14.34 -14.45
CA PRO A 373 -1.33 -15.69 -14.94
C PRO A 373 -1.93 -16.57 -13.85
N THR A 374 -2.83 -17.49 -14.23
CA THR A 374 -3.70 -18.30 -13.34
C THR A 374 -4.78 -17.52 -12.57
N TYR A 375 -4.57 -16.25 -12.21
CA TYR A 375 -5.58 -15.42 -11.55
C TYR A 375 -6.54 -14.77 -12.55
N PHE A 376 -6.02 -14.21 -13.65
CA PHE A 376 -6.81 -13.53 -14.67
C PHE A 376 -6.51 -14.05 -16.08
N ARG A 377 -7.44 -13.80 -17.00
CA ARG A 377 -7.18 -13.98 -18.43
C ARG A 377 -6.27 -12.84 -18.97
N PRO A 378 -5.48 -13.09 -20.03
CA PRO A 378 -4.64 -12.07 -20.67
C PRO A 378 -5.48 -10.91 -21.20
N MET A 379 -4.93 -9.70 -21.20
CA MET A 379 -5.58 -8.53 -21.81
C MET A 379 -5.17 -8.43 -23.28
N GLY A 380 -5.87 -9.17 -24.14
CA GLY A 380 -5.50 -9.31 -25.55
C GLY A 380 -4.16 -10.02 -25.71
N ARG A 381 -3.09 -9.26 -25.98
CA ARG A 381 -1.71 -9.76 -26.16
C ARG A 381 -0.81 -9.59 -24.93
N PHE A 382 -1.36 -9.08 -23.83
CA PHE A 382 -0.60 -8.64 -22.66
C PHE A 382 -0.85 -9.55 -21.44
N LEU A 383 0.24 -9.88 -20.76
CA LEU A 383 0.29 -10.57 -19.47
C LEU A 383 0.88 -9.63 -18.40
N ASP A 384 0.76 -10.03 -17.14
CA ASP A 384 1.32 -9.29 -16.01
C ASP A 384 2.82 -9.02 -16.18
N GLY A 385 3.25 -7.79 -15.86
CA GLY A 385 4.65 -7.39 -15.90
C GLY A 385 5.54 -8.17 -14.93
N GLY A 386 4.93 -8.76 -13.89
CA GLY A 386 5.61 -9.54 -12.86
C GLY A 386 6.37 -10.76 -13.38
N LEU A 387 6.07 -11.25 -14.59
CA LEU A 387 6.81 -12.34 -15.23
C LEU A 387 8.22 -11.95 -15.75
N LEU A 388 8.50 -10.66 -15.93
CA LEU A 388 9.81 -10.16 -16.42
C LEU A 388 10.41 -9.04 -15.56
N ALA A 389 9.58 -8.21 -14.93
CA ALA A 389 9.99 -6.98 -14.24
C ALA A 389 9.13 -6.71 -12.99
N ASN A 390 8.96 -7.70 -12.09
CA ASN A 390 8.06 -7.54 -10.93
C ASN A 390 8.48 -6.39 -10.00
N ASN A 391 9.78 -6.20 -9.82
CA ASN A 391 10.37 -4.95 -9.35
C ASN A 391 10.86 -4.14 -10.56
N PRO A 392 10.19 -3.02 -10.92
CA PRO A 392 10.49 -2.29 -12.15
C PRO A 392 11.76 -1.42 -12.07
N THR A 393 12.54 -1.47 -10.99
CA THR A 393 13.60 -0.49 -10.74
C THR A 393 14.71 -0.48 -11.79
N LEU A 394 15.23 -1.66 -12.16
CA LEU A 394 16.30 -1.77 -13.16
C LEU A 394 15.82 -1.35 -14.55
N ASP A 395 14.60 -1.74 -14.93
CA ASP A 395 13.97 -1.37 -16.20
C ASP A 395 13.67 0.13 -16.28
N ALA A 396 13.19 0.73 -15.18
CA ALA A 396 12.94 2.16 -15.06
C ALA A 396 14.23 2.99 -15.18
N MET A 397 15.29 2.61 -14.46
CA MET A 397 16.61 3.24 -14.60
C MET A 397 17.15 3.13 -16.03
N THR A 398 16.93 1.97 -16.67
CA THR A 398 17.34 1.69 -18.05
C THR A 398 16.56 2.54 -19.07
N GLU A 399 15.26 2.68 -18.91
CA GLU A 399 14.39 3.53 -19.73
C GLU A 399 14.73 5.03 -19.54
N ILE A 400 14.95 5.48 -18.30
CA ILE A 400 15.38 6.86 -17.99
C ILE A 400 16.73 7.17 -18.63
N HIS A 401 17.71 6.26 -18.54
CA HIS A 401 18.99 6.41 -19.24
C HIS A 401 18.80 6.55 -20.75
N GLN A 402 17.95 5.72 -21.36
CA GLN A 402 17.67 5.75 -22.80
C GLN A 402 16.95 7.04 -23.21
N TYR A 403 15.97 7.49 -22.43
CA TYR A 403 15.27 8.76 -22.61
C TYR A 403 16.24 9.94 -22.55
N ASN A 404 17.05 10.02 -21.50
CA ASN A 404 18.08 11.05 -21.34
C ASN A 404 19.12 11.01 -22.47
N LYS A 405 19.51 9.83 -22.97
CA LYS A 405 20.42 9.70 -24.11
C LYS A 405 19.79 10.18 -25.42
N ALA A 406 18.50 9.94 -25.65
CA ALA A 406 17.77 10.48 -26.79
C ALA A 406 17.66 12.02 -26.74
N LEU A 407 17.54 12.59 -25.53
CA LEU A 407 17.52 14.05 -25.31
C LEU A 407 18.88 14.75 -25.50
N LYS A 408 20.01 14.06 -25.62
CA LYS A 408 21.34 14.70 -25.73
C LYS A 408 21.58 15.55 -27.00
N GLY A 409 20.60 15.63 -27.92
CA GLY A 409 20.56 16.64 -28.99
C GLY A 409 20.02 18.02 -28.56
N HIS A 410 19.50 18.13 -27.33
CA HIS A 410 18.96 19.36 -26.73
C HIS A 410 19.62 19.58 -25.36
N GLU A 411 20.66 20.43 -25.30
CA GLU A 411 21.57 20.56 -24.16
C GLU A 411 20.95 21.09 -22.84
N GLY A 412 19.64 21.39 -22.81
CA GLY A 412 18.94 21.94 -21.64
C GLY A 412 18.14 20.95 -20.78
N ASP A 413 17.75 19.78 -21.30
CA ASP A 413 16.69 18.95 -20.69
C ASP A 413 17.19 17.67 -19.98
N VAL A 414 18.48 17.32 -20.11
CA VAL A 414 19.03 16.08 -19.54
C VAL A 414 19.32 16.25 -18.04
N LYS A 415 18.68 15.44 -17.20
CA LYS A 415 18.89 15.43 -15.75
C LYS A 415 19.46 14.10 -15.26
N LYS A 416 20.45 14.16 -14.37
CA LYS A 416 20.94 13.00 -13.62
C LYS A 416 19.87 12.58 -12.59
N LEU A 417 19.77 11.28 -12.35
CA LEU A 417 18.93 10.72 -11.29
C LEU A 417 19.65 10.94 -9.94
N GLY A 418 18.96 11.51 -8.96
CA GLY A 418 19.55 11.79 -7.64
C GLY A 418 19.17 10.74 -6.60
N ILE A 419 17.95 10.21 -6.69
CA ILE A 419 17.38 9.26 -5.73
C ILE A 419 16.40 8.31 -6.42
N VAL A 420 16.40 7.06 -5.94
CA VAL A 420 15.51 5.98 -6.31
C VAL A 420 14.90 5.41 -5.04
N VAL A 421 13.58 5.49 -4.92
CA VAL A 421 12.81 4.86 -3.84
C VAL A 421 12.07 3.66 -4.42
N SER A 422 12.42 2.45 -3.98
CA SER A 422 11.81 1.19 -4.41
C SER A 422 10.96 0.62 -3.27
N LEU A 423 9.65 0.47 -3.52
CA LEU A 423 8.67 0.00 -2.55
C LEU A 423 8.18 -1.41 -2.91
N GLY A 424 8.36 -2.35 -1.98
CA GLY A 424 7.96 -3.75 -2.11
C GLY A 424 6.63 -4.08 -1.44
N THR A 425 5.96 -5.13 -1.92
CA THR A 425 4.66 -5.60 -1.41
C THR A 425 4.77 -6.52 -0.18
N GLY A 426 5.85 -6.37 0.60
CA GLY A 426 6.13 -7.15 1.81
C GLY A 426 6.72 -8.54 1.53
N LYS A 427 7.74 -8.89 2.31
CA LYS A 427 8.49 -10.16 2.24
C LYS A 427 7.77 -11.23 3.05
N PRO A 428 7.47 -12.42 2.50
CA PRO A 428 6.96 -13.54 3.29
C PRO A 428 8.04 -14.07 4.26
N PRO A 429 7.67 -14.81 5.32
CA PRO A 429 8.64 -15.52 6.15
C PRO A 429 9.35 -16.63 5.35
N GLN A 430 10.61 -16.91 5.67
CA GLN A 430 11.32 -18.05 5.07
C GLN A 430 10.80 -19.38 5.64
N VAL A 431 10.48 -20.32 4.76
CA VAL A 431 9.93 -21.65 5.11
C VAL A 431 10.83 -22.75 4.52
N VAL A 432 11.03 -23.83 5.27
CA VAL A 432 11.82 -24.99 4.84
C VAL A 432 11.07 -25.78 3.76
N VAL A 433 11.69 -25.98 2.60
CA VAL A 433 11.17 -26.85 1.53
C VAL A 433 11.67 -28.27 1.75
N ASN A 434 10.77 -29.19 2.14
CA ASN A 434 11.13 -30.54 2.60
C ASN A 434 11.46 -31.55 1.48
N SER A 435 11.09 -31.27 0.22
CA SER A 435 11.46 -32.07 -0.94
C SER A 435 11.26 -31.31 -2.25
N VAL A 436 12.23 -31.38 -3.15
CA VAL A 436 12.14 -30.95 -4.56
C VAL A 436 12.52 -32.11 -5.49
N ASP A 437 12.38 -33.35 -5.01
CA ASP A 437 12.73 -34.54 -5.78
C ASP A 437 11.65 -34.84 -6.83
N VAL A 438 12.06 -34.78 -8.10
CA VAL A 438 11.22 -35.06 -9.28
C VAL A 438 11.84 -36.17 -10.13
N PHE A 439 12.44 -37.19 -9.51
CA PHE A 439 12.85 -38.40 -10.24
C PHE A 439 11.66 -39.16 -10.83
N ARG A 440 11.94 -39.90 -11.91
CA ARG A 440 10.97 -40.70 -12.66
C ARG A 440 10.49 -41.88 -11.78
N PRO A 441 9.20 -41.93 -11.40
CA PRO A 441 8.74 -42.83 -10.35
C PRO A 441 8.70 -44.29 -10.79
N SER A 442 9.14 -45.18 -9.89
CA SER A 442 9.21 -46.64 -10.08
C SER A 442 7.97 -47.37 -9.55
N ASN A 443 7.23 -46.73 -8.64
CA ASN A 443 6.06 -47.32 -7.97
C ASN A 443 4.98 -46.24 -7.66
N PRO A 444 3.74 -46.63 -7.27
CA PRO A 444 2.65 -45.68 -7.06
C PRO A 444 2.87 -44.67 -5.91
N LEU A 445 3.68 -45.01 -4.90
CA LEU A 445 3.98 -44.11 -3.79
C LEU A 445 5.00 -43.04 -4.20
N GLU A 446 6.00 -43.42 -5.00
CA GLU A 446 6.90 -42.49 -5.69
C GLU A 446 6.12 -41.61 -6.66
N LEU A 447 5.16 -42.15 -7.43
CA LEU A 447 4.34 -41.36 -8.36
C LEU A 447 3.64 -40.20 -7.63
N ALA A 448 3.02 -40.47 -6.47
CA ALA A 448 2.40 -39.44 -5.64
C ALA A 448 3.42 -38.41 -5.11
N LYS A 449 4.62 -38.85 -4.70
CA LYS A 449 5.70 -37.94 -4.29
C LYS A 449 6.22 -37.08 -5.44
N SER A 450 6.44 -37.65 -6.63
CA SER A 450 6.87 -36.91 -7.83
C SER A 450 5.82 -35.89 -8.27
N PHE A 451 4.52 -36.16 -8.11
CA PHE A 451 3.47 -35.15 -8.36
C PHE A 451 3.53 -33.98 -7.37
N VAL A 452 3.78 -34.24 -6.08
CA VAL A 452 3.99 -33.18 -5.09
C VAL A 452 5.28 -32.40 -5.40
N GLY A 453 6.39 -33.08 -5.63
CA GLY A 453 7.68 -32.46 -5.99
C GLY A 453 7.60 -31.61 -7.26
N ALA A 454 6.89 -32.08 -8.30
CA ALA A 454 6.66 -31.31 -9.52
C ALA A 454 5.79 -30.06 -9.29
N LYS A 455 4.81 -30.12 -8.38
CA LYS A 455 3.99 -28.97 -8.00
C LYS A 455 4.80 -27.93 -7.23
N GLU A 456 5.59 -28.35 -6.23
CA GLU A 456 6.43 -27.45 -5.45
C GLU A 456 7.57 -26.84 -6.29
N LEU A 457 8.18 -27.61 -7.20
CA LEU A 457 9.11 -27.09 -8.21
C LEU A 457 8.43 -26.07 -9.14
N GLY A 458 7.19 -26.34 -9.55
CA GLY A 458 6.38 -25.41 -10.34
C GLY A 458 6.08 -24.11 -9.61
N LYS A 459 5.76 -24.16 -8.31
CA LYS A 459 5.62 -22.97 -7.45
C LYS A 459 6.94 -22.21 -7.39
N MET A 460 8.03 -22.89 -7.04
CA MET A 460 9.37 -22.30 -6.91
C MET A 460 9.84 -21.61 -8.21
N LEU A 461 9.54 -22.17 -9.39
CA LEU A 461 9.84 -21.51 -10.67
C LEU A 461 9.06 -20.20 -10.87
N VAL A 462 7.77 -20.16 -10.50
CA VAL A 462 6.96 -18.94 -10.54
C VAL A 462 7.47 -17.93 -9.50
N ASP A 463 7.79 -18.38 -8.29
CA ASP A 463 8.33 -17.54 -7.22
C ASP A 463 9.67 -16.91 -7.67
N CYS A 464 10.59 -17.68 -8.27
CA CYS A 464 11.84 -17.15 -8.83
C CYS A 464 11.63 -16.19 -10.02
N CYS A 465 10.65 -16.43 -10.89
CA CYS A 465 10.35 -15.53 -12.01
C CYS A 465 9.66 -14.23 -11.57
N THR A 466 8.98 -14.24 -10.42
CA THR A 466 8.21 -13.12 -9.90
C THR A 466 8.80 -12.51 -8.63
N ASP A 467 10.01 -12.90 -8.23
CA ASP A 467 10.70 -12.29 -7.09
C ASP A 467 10.92 -10.79 -7.36
N SER A 468 10.56 -9.99 -6.36
CA SER A 468 10.65 -8.52 -6.39
C SER A 468 11.64 -7.97 -5.35
N ASP A 469 12.09 -8.84 -4.44
CA ASP A 469 13.19 -8.56 -3.51
C ASP A 469 14.46 -9.27 -4.02
N GLY A 470 15.37 -9.67 -3.12
CA GLY A 470 16.56 -10.46 -3.47
C GLY A 470 17.45 -9.83 -4.54
N CYS A 471 17.81 -10.62 -5.55
CA CYS A 471 18.79 -10.24 -6.58
C CYS A 471 18.44 -8.96 -7.35
N ALA A 472 17.16 -8.61 -7.49
CA ALA A 472 16.76 -7.38 -8.18
C ALA A 472 17.16 -6.13 -7.37
N VAL A 473 17.01 -6.20 -6.04
CA VAL A 473 17.38 -5.15 -5.08
C VAL A 473 18.89 -5.00 -5.01
N ASP A 474 19.64 -6.09 -4.88
CA ASP A 474 21.11 -6.06 -4.80
C ASP A 474 21.73 -5.40 -6.03
N ARG A 475 21.23 -5.76 -7.23
CA ARG A 475 21.64 -5.16 -8.49
C ARG A 475 21.27 -3.67 -8.55
N ALA A 476 20.03 -3.31 -8.21
CA ALA A 476 19.60 -1.91 -8.23
C ALA A 476 20.47 -1.05 -7.30
N SER A 477 20.77 -1.55 -6.10
CA SER A 477 21.64 -0.89 -5.12
C SER A 477 23.05 -0.66 -5.67
N ALA A 478 23.72 -1.72 -6.14
CA ALA A 478 25.08 -1.62 -6.67
C ALA A 478 25.18 -0.72 -7.92
N TRP A 479 24.18 -0.75 -8.81
CA TRP A 479 24.15 0.14 -9.97
C TRP A 479 23.83 1.59 -9.60
N CYS A 480 23.05 1.85 -8.55
CA CYS A 480 22.81 3.20 -8.02
C CYS A 480 24.08 3.78 -7.37
N GLU A 481 24.78 2.98 -6.55
CA GLU A 481 26.08 3.36 -5.96
C GLU A 481 27.09 3.74 -7.04
N MET A 482 27.22 2.93 -8.09
CA MET A 482 28.14 3.15 -9.21
C MET A 482 27.88 4.46 -10.00
N ILE A 483 26.67 5.04 -9.89
CA ILE A 483 26.31 6.29 -10.58
C ILE A 483 26.05 7.46 -9.61
N ASP A 484 26.47 7.36 -8.34
CA ASP A 484 26.17 8.31 -7.25
C ASP A 484 24.67 8.70 -7.20
N THR A 485 23.80 7.69 -7.17
CA THR A 485 22.35 7.83 -6.94
C THR A 485 22.00 7.18 -5.61
N LEU A 486 21.22 7.86 -4.77
CA LEU A 486 20.77 7.28 -3.51
C LEU A 486 19.69 6.23 -3.78
N TYR A 487 19.82 5.04 -3.19
CA TYR A 487 18.86 3.95 -3.33
C TYR A 487 18.25 3.59 -1.98
N HIS A 488 16.92 3.66 -1.88
CA HIS A 488 16.18 3.24 -0.70
C HIS A 488 15.20 2.13 -1.09
N ARG A 489 15.42 0.92 -0.58
CA ARG A 489 14.48 -0.20 -0.66
C ARG A 489 13.69 -0.28 0.63
N LEU A 490 12.36 -0.18 0.54
CA LEU A 490 11.45 -0.48 1.64
C LEU A 490 10.58 -1.69 1.28
N SER A 491 10.65 -2.74 2.10
CA SER A 491 9.78 -3.92 1.97
C SER A 491 9.68 -4.56 3.36
N PRO A 492 8.54 -4.42 4.08
CA PRO A 492 8.40 -4.93 5.44
C PRO A 492 8.53 -6.46 5.47
N GLN A 493 9.04 -6.99 6.58
CA GLN A 493 8.95 -8.43 6.84
C GLN A 493 7.56 -8.75 7.37
N LEU A 494 6.83 -9.62 6.66
CA LEU A 494 5.52 -10.09 7.08
C LEU A 494 5.66 -11.31 7.99
N SER A 495 4.74 -11.48 8.94
CA SER A 495 4.69 -12.64 9.85
C SER A 495 4.20 -13.93 9.17
N GLN A 496 3.43 -13.81 8.09
CA GLN A 496 2.85 -14.94 7.35
C GLN A 496 2.87 -14.71 5.83
N GLU A 497 2.69 -15.78 5.05
CA GLU A 497 2.48 -15.70 3.60
C GLU A 497 1.06 -15.13 3.33
N VAL A 498 0.99 -13.93 2.75
CA VAL A 498 -0.26 -13.31 2.31
C VAL A 498 -0.42 -13.53 0.81
N MET A 499 -1.54 -14.10 0.39
CA MET A 499 -1.81 -14.44 -1.02
C MET A 499 -2.14 -13.20 -1.87
N LEU A 500 -1.91 -13.29 -3.18
CA LEU A 500 -2.16 -12.19 -4.13
C LEU A 500 -3.64 -11.79 -4.23
N ASP A 501 -4.55 -12.67 -3.82
CA ASP A 501 -6.01 -12.54 -3.83
C ASP A 501 -6.62 -12.73 -2.43
N GLU A 502 -5.87 -12.43 -1.37
CA GLU A 502 -6.37 -12.44 0.01
C GLU A 502 -7.59 -11.51 0.17
N VAL A 503 -8.62 -12.01 0.85
CA VAL A 503 -9.89 -11.32 1.10
C VAL A 503 -10.22 -11.15 2.59
N SER A 504 -9.50 -11.80 3.50
CA SER A 504 -9.68 -11.64 4.94
C SER A 504 -9.28 -10.23 5.41
N ASP A 505 -10.25 -9.45 5.90
CA ASP A 505 -9.99 -8.11 6.43
C ASP A 505 -9.02 -8.15 7.62
N ALA A 506 -9.08 -9.18 8.46
CA ALA A 506 -8.18 -9.35 9.59
C ALA A 506 -6.72 -9.56 9.15
N VAL A 507 -6.48 -10.43 8.15
CA VAL A 507 -5.13 -10.68 7.61
C VAL A 507 -4.57 -9.43 6.95
N LEU A 508 -5.38 -8.70 6.18
CA LEU A 508 -4.95 -7.47 5.52
C LEU A 508 -4.70 -6.32 6.52
N VAL A 509 -5.49 -6.22 7.59
CA VAL A 509 -5.23 -5.28 8.69
C VAL A 509 -3.95 -5.63 9.44
N ASP A 510 -3.66 -6.90 9.68
CA ASP A 510 -2.41 -7.32 10.33
C ASP A 510 -1.18 -7.06 9.46
N MET A 511 -1.26 -7.33 8.15
CA MET A 511 -0.22 -6.94 7.18
C MET A 511 0.02 -5.42 7.14
N LEU A 512 -1.05 -4.62 7.21
CA LEU A 512 -0.95 -3.15 7.28
C LEU A 512 -0.39 -2.66 8.61
N TRP A 513 -0.75 -3.33 9.70
CA TRP A 513 -0.22 -3.08 11.03
C TRP A 513 1.30 -3.35 11.10
N GLU A 514 1.75 -4.50 10.59
CA GLU A 514 3.17 -4.84 10.47
C GLU A 514 3.94 -3.83 9.61
N THR A 515 3.34 -3.37 8.51
CA THR A 515 3.89 -2.30 7.68
C THR A 515 4.05 -0.99 8.47
N GLN A 516 3.08 -0.64 9.30
CA GLN A 516 3.16 0.56 10.16
C GLN A 516 4.22 0.41 11.27
N MET A 517 4.41 -0.78 11.84
CA MET A 517 5.48 -1.04 12.81
C MET A 517 6.87 -0.96 12.17
N TYR A 518 7.01 -1.52 10.97
CA TYR A 518 8.24 -1.42 10.17
C TYR A 518 8.64 0.05 9.92
N LEU A 519 7.69 0.90 9.49
CA LEU A 519 7.92 2.32 9.22
C LEU A 519 8.30 3.14 10.47
N VAL A 520 7.88 2.71 11.67
CA VAL A 520 8.33 3.33 12.94
C VAL A 520 9.82 3.05 13.19
N THR A 521 10.28 1.83 12.86
CA THR A 521 11.67 1.42 13.08
C THR A 521 12.66 1.95 12.04
N GLU A 522 12.17 2.32 10.84
CA GLU A 522 12.99 2.86 9.73
C GLU A 522 13.33 4.36 9.92
N VAL A 523 14.20 4.65 10.90
CA VAL A 523 14.66 6.01 11.21
C VAL A 523 15.45 6.62 10.04
N GLU A 524 16.34 5.84 9.43
CA GLU A 524 17.21 6.31 8.33
C GLU A 524 16.42 6.72 7.08
N PHE A 525 15.32 6.02 6.77
CA PHE A 525 14.41 6.45 5.71
C PHE A 525 13.86 7.85 6.00
N ARG A 526 13.32 8.08 7.20
CA ARG A 526 12.71 9.35 7.60
C ARG A 526 13.69 10.52 7.59
N GLU A 527 14.94 10.32 8.00
CA GLU A 527 15.96 11.37 7.95
C GLU A 527 16.32 11.72 6.49
N ASN A 528 16.47 10.72 5.62
CA ASN A 528 16.77 10.90 4.20
C ASN A 528 15.58 11.41 3.36
N LEU A 529 14.33 11.33 3.85
CA LEU A 529 13.17 11.90 3.15
C LEU A 529 13.27 13.41 2.90
N SER A 530 14.05 14.13 3.72
CA SER A 530 14.37 15.54 3.52
C SER A 530 15.01 15.84 2.15
N LEU A 531 15.57 14.84 1.47
CA LEU A 531 16.17 14.96 0.14
C LEU A 531 15.14 14.97 -1.00
N LEU A 532 13.86 14.70 -0.74
CA LEU A 532 12.80 14.72 -1.74
C LEU A 532 12.13 16.09 -1.94
N TYR A 533 12.23 17.04 -1.00
CA TYR A 533 11.22 18.09 -0.85
C TYR A 533 11.69 19.54 -0.62
#